data_AF-A0A2K9LML7-F1
#
_entry.id   AF-A0A2K9LML7-F1
#
_cell.length_a   1.000
_cell.length_b   1.000
_cell.length_c   1.000
_cell.angle_alpha   90.00
_cell.angle_beta   90.00
_cell.angle_gamma   90.00
#
_symmetry.space_group_name_H-M   'P 1'
#
loop_
_entity.id
_entity.type
_entity.pdbx_description
1 polymer ?
#
loop_
_entity_poly.entity_id
_entity_poly.type
_entity_poly.pdbx_seq_one_letter_code
_entity_poly.pdbx_strand_id
1 'polypeptide(L)'
;MNIYKAVRFALFFVGSTGSVSSSRKQAFGNRRIVISACALLASLLMHSNAQALLISADSSFGADTITYDTDTGLEWLDPVLGLASGGGSYNQVTSQLASGGIYEGFRFATASELQTLFFVSAGITLGTPGADQAIADLIGLVGDTFNDSPYPDFTFYATSAYYDYGIPGQVGLASLEVESFFGEWSDGEAFITLSPDSPDLNGGPFGSWLVRDTSLPESVSEPSVFLLLVAALGVAVRRNRRSA
;
A
#
# COMPACT_ATOMS: atom_id res chain seq x y z
N MET A 1 -8.28 -33.36 5.73
CA MET A 1 -9.27 -34.09 6.53
C MET A 1 -9.10 -33.75 8.00
N ASN A 2 -10.05 -33.25 8.79
CA ASN A 2 -11.25 -32.44 8.57
C ASN A 2 -11.63 -32.01 10.01
N ILE A 3 -11.84 -30.71 10.27
CA ILE A 3 -12.05 -30.09 11.61
C ILE A 3 -13.38 -30.51 12.30
N TYR A 4 -14.04 -31.55 11.81
CA TYR A 4 -15.41 -31.94 12.18
C TYR A 4 -15.59 -32.73 13.50
N LYS A 5 -14.56 -32.90 14.33
CA LYS A 5 -14.66 -33.75 15.54
C LYS A 5 -14.84 -33.03 16.88
N ALA A 6 -14.82 -31.69 16.93
CA ALA A 6 -14.84 -30.98 18.23
C ALA A 6 -16.24 -30.55 18.76
N VAL A 7 -17.35 -30.82 18.07
CA VAL A 7 -18.67 -30.26 18.47
C VAL A 7 -19.65 -31.31 19.05
N ARG A 8 -19.24 -32.58 19.21
CA ARG A 8 -20.18 -33.67 19.51
C ARG A 8 -20.38 -34.03 20.99
N PHE A 9 -20.06 -33.14 21.94
CA PHE A 9 -20.10 -33.48 23.38
C PHE A 9 -20.91 -32.54 24.29
N ALA A 10 -21.94 -31.87 23.77
CA ALA A 10 -22.77 -30.97 24.60
C ALA A 10 -24.28 -31.08 24.36
N LEU A 11 -24.81 -32.28 24.09
CA LEU A 11 -26.26 -32.49 24.02
C LEU A 11 -26.64 -33.91 24.40
N PHE A 12 -26.57 -34.29 25.67
CA PHE A 12 -27.37 -35.39 26.23
C PHE A 12 -27.29 -35.36 27.75
N PHE A 13 -28.29 -34.80 28.44
CA PHE A 13 -28.92 -35.39 29.63
C PHE A 13 -30.11 -34.53 30.10
N VAL A 14 -31.06 -35.21 30.73
CA VAL A 14 -32.31 -34.75 31.37
C VAL A 14 -33.54 -34.75 30.46
N GLY A 15 -34.12 -35.95 30.33
CA GLY A 15 -35.57 -36.08 30.27
C GLY A 15 -36.16 -35.98 31.68
N SER A 16 -37.24 -35.21 31.82
CA SER A 16 -38.22 -35.36 32.89
C SER A 16 -39.58 -34.93 32.32
N THR A 17 -40.56 -35.81 32.47
CA THR A 17 -41.91 -35.73 31.94
C THR A 17 -42.73 -34.66 32.65
N GLY A 18 -43.17 -33.62 31.93
CA GLY A 18 -44.11 -32.63 32.46
C GLY A 18 -44.60 -31.64 31.40
N SER A 19 -45.92 -31.59 31.20
CA SER A 19 -46.72 -30.52 30.59
C SER A 19 -46.26 -29.94 29.24
N VAL A 20 -46.97 -30.33 28.18
CA VAL A 20 -46.86 -29.78 26.82
C VAL A 20 -47.79 -28.57 26.69
N SER A 21 -47.27 -27.37 26.39
CA SER A 21 -47.76 -26.56 25.25
C SER A 21 -47.18 -25.15 25.07
N SER A 22 -46.43 -24.54 26.01
CA SER A 22 -45.95 -23.14 25.82
C SER A 22 -44.46 -22.98 25.52
N SER A 23 -43.61 -23.95 25.90
CA SER A 23 -42.14 -23.79 25.89
C SER A 23 -41.47 -23.93 24.50
N ARG A 24 -42.08 -24.65 23.55
CA ARG A 24 -41.48 -24.83 22.20
C ARG A 24 -41.46 -23.57 21.34
N LYS A 25 -42.37 -22.62 21.55
CA LYS A 25 -42.41 -21.37 20.76
C LYS A 25 -41.31 -20.38 21.16
N GLN A 26 -40.89 -20.37 22.42
CA GLN A 26 -39.80 -19.52 22.91
C GLN A 26 -38.40 -20.02 22.46
N ALA A 27 -38.19 -21.34 22.45
CA ALA A 27 -36.90 -21.91 22.06
C ALA A 27 -36.52 -21.67 20.57
N PHE A 28 -37.51 -21.58 19.68
CA PHE A 28 -37.29 -21.27 18.25
C PHE A 28 -37.03 -19.77 18.00
N GLY A 29 -37.62 -18.87 18.80
CA GLY A 29 -37.37 -17.43 18.73
C GLY A 29 -35.93 -17.07 19.11
N ASN A 30 -35.43 -17.67 20.20
CA ASN A 30 -34.07 -17.41 20.69
C ASN A 30 -32.98 -17.93 19.73
N ARG A 31 -33.22 -19.05 19.04
CA ARG A 31 -32.29 -19.58 18.03
C ARG A 31 -32.12 -18.64 16.83
N ARG A 32 -33.21 -17.98 16.38
CA ARG A 32 -33.16 -17.03 15.25
C ARG A 32 -32.45 -15.73 15.61
N ILE A 33 -32.61 -15.26 16.85
CA ILE A 33 -31.93 -14.07 17.37
C ILE A 33 -30.43 -14.31 17.52
N VAL A 34 -30.02 -15.47 18.05
CA VAL A 34 -28.60 -15.82 18.21
C VAL A 34 -27.90 -15.98 16.84
N ILE A 35 -28.54 -16.64 15.88
CA ILE A 35 -27.98 -16.79 14.52
C ILE A 35 -27.83 -15.43 13.82
N SER A 36 -28.82 -14.54 13.98
CA SER A 36 -28.76 -13.18 13.40
C SER A 36 -27.68 -12.31 14.06
N ALA A 37 -27.49 -12.42 15.38
CA ALA A 37 -26.44 -11.71 16.11
C ALA A 37 -25.03 -12.20 15.71
N CYS A 38 -24.85 -13.52 15.54
CA CYS A 38 -23.58 -14.08 15.05
C CYS A 38 -23.27 -13.69 13.61
N ALA A 39 -24.27 -13.57 12.73
CA ALA A 39 -24.08 -13.10 11.35
C ALA A 39 -23.68 -11.62 11.30
N LEU A 40 -24.26 -10.78 12.16
CA LEU A 40 -23.91 -9.35 12.27
C LEU A 40 -22.51 -9.14 12.85
N LEU A 41 -22.12 -9.96 13.83
CA LEU A 41 -20.77 -9.94 14.41
C LEU A 41 -19.72 -10.45 13.40
N ALA A 42 -20.06 -11.46 12.59
CA ALA A 42 -19.18 -11.97 11.53
C ALA A 42 -18.97 -10.94 10.40
N SER A 43 -19.98 -10.12 10.08
CA SER A 43 -19.83 -9.03 9.10
C SER A 43 -19.01 -7.84 9.63
N LEU A 44 -19.01 -7.60 10.95
CA LEU A 44 -18.20 -6.55 11.58
C LEU A 44 -16.71 -6.89 11.69
N LEU A 45 -16.39 -8.19 11.65
CA LEU A 45 -15.01 -8.70 11.67
C LEU A 45 -14.39 -8.78 10.26
N MET A 46 -15.16 -8.50 9.21
CA MET A 46 -14.67 -8.38 7.83
C MET A 46 -14.19 -6.95 7.56
N HIS A 47 -13.28 -6.44 8.39
CA HIS A 47 -12.51 -5.26 8.00
C HIS A 47 -11.54 -5.72 6.91
N SER A 48 -11.77 -5.30 5.67
CA SER A 48 -10.80 -5.43 4.60
C SER A 48 -9.52 -4.71 5.05
N ASN A 49 -8.41 -5.43 5.17
CA ASN A 49 -7.11 -4.77 5.18
C ASN A 49 -7.02 -4.07 3.82
N ALA A 50 -7.04 -2.74 3.81
CA ALA A 50 -6.57 -2.01 2.64
C ALA A 50 -5.14 -2.49 2.41
N GLN A 51 -4.88 -3.03 1.22
CA GLN A 51 -3.52 -3.32 0.78
C GLN A 51 -2.98 -2.00 0.24
N ALA A 52 -1.74 -1.67 0.59
CA ALA A 52 -1.02 -0.57 -0.02
C ALA A 52 -1.11 -0.69 -1.54
N LEU A 53 -1.69 0.33 -2.17
CA LEU A 53 -1.83 0.39 -3.60
C LEU A 53 -0.96 1.53 -4.09
N LEU A 54 0.07 1.18 -4.86
CA LEU A 54 0.86 2.14 -5.62
C LEU A 54 0.20 2.31 -7.00
N ILE A 55 -0.03 3.56 -7.39
CA ILE A 55 -0.75 3.90 -8.63
C ILE A 55 0.03 4.95 -9.39
N SER A 56 0.19 4.77 -10.71
CA SER A 56 0.73 5.84 -11.56
C SER A 56 -0.31 6.93 -11.78
N ALA A 57 0.13 8.19 -11.74
CA ALA A 57 -0.72 9.35 -11.89
C ALA A 57 -0.04 10.45 -12.73
N ASP A 58 -0.88 11.27 -13.35
CA ASP A 58 -0.44 12.42 -14.13
C ASP A 58 0.00 13.58 -13.22
N SER A 59 0.91 14.41 -13.73
CA SER A 59 1.31 15.65 -13.07
C SER A 59 1.56 16.77 -14.08
N SER A 60 2.02 17.92 -13.60
CA SER A 60 2.51 19.00 -14.46
C SER A 60 3.71 18.60 -15.32
N PHE A 61 4.39 17.49 -15.01
CA PHE A 61 5.51 16.97 -15.78
C PHE A 61 5.09 16.04 -16.92
N GLY A 62 3.82 15.62 -16.97
CA GLY A 62 3.30 14.73 -18.00
C GLY A 62 2.39 13.63 -17.46
N ALA A 63 2.00 12.73 -18.36
CA ALA A 63 1.26 11.53 -17.98
C ALA A 63 2.16 10.50 -17.31
N ASP A 64 1.63 9.78 -16.32
CA ASP A 64 2.34 8.70 -15.61
C ASP A 64 3.72 9.16 -15.08
N THR A 65 3.72 10.24 -14.30
CA THR A 65 4.95 10.88 -13.77
C THR A 65 5.01 10.93 -12.24
N ILE A 66 3.95 10.49 -11.59
CA ILE A 66 3.83 10.39 -10.15
C ILE A 66 3.46 8.95 -9.80
N THR A 67 4.19 8.39 -8.85
CA THR A 67 3.76 7.20 -8.12
C THR A 67 3.01 7.64 -6.86
N TYR A 68 1.70 7.44 -6.83
CA TYR A 68 0.86 7.74 -5.67
C TYR A 68 0.74 6.52 -4.75
N ASP A 69 1.11 6.69 -3.49
CA ASP A 69 0.93 5.70 -2.43
C ASP A 69 -0.35 5.99 -1.66
N THR A 70 -1.37 5.15 -1.83
CA THR A 70 -2.69 5.33 -1.20
C THR A 70 -2.68 5.20 0.31
N ASP A 71 -1.68 4.52 0.88
CA ASP A 71 -1.61 4.25 2.31
C ASP A 71 -0.95 5.39 3.08
N THR A 72 0.11 5.96 2.50
CA THR A 72 0.81 7.10 3.10
C THR A 72 0.23 8.45 2.66
N GLY A 73 -0.50 8.49 1.55
CA GLY A 73 -0.99 9.72 0.94
C GLY A 73 0.13 10.55 0.28
N LEU A 74 1.30 9.94 0.04
CA LEU A 74 2.43 10.59 -0.60
C LEU A 74 2.38 10.43 -2.12
N GLU A 75 2.65 11.53 -2.82
CA GLU A 75 2.91 11.55 -4.25
C GLU A 75 4.42 11.59 -4.46
N TRP A 76 4.96 10.52 -5.06
CA TRP A 76 6.37 10.37 -5.38
C TRP A 76 6.60 10.81 -6.82
N LEU A 77 7.45 11.81 -7.05
CA LEU A 77 7.88 12.15 -8.41
C LEU A 77 8.81 11.05 -8.91
N ASP A 78 8.47 10.47 -10.05
CA ASP A 78 9.21 9.33 -10.61
C ASP A 78 10.67 9.74 -10.91
N PRO A 79 11.68 9.10 -10.30
CA PRO A 79 13.06 9.57 -10.38
C PRO A 79 13.63 9.67 -11.78
N VAL A 80 13.11 8.87 -12.72
CA VAL A 80 13.50 8.91 -14.15
C VAL A 80 13.33 10.30 -14.77
N LEU A 81 12.37 11.10 -14.29
CA LEU A 81 12.18 12.47 -14.76
C LEU A 81 13.34 13.39 -14.41
N GLY A 82 14.01 13.13 -13.28
CA GLY A 82 15.21 13.85 -12.88
C GLY A 82 16.32 13.75 -13.92
N LEU A 83 16.39 12.64 -14.66
CA LEU A 83 17.35 12.41 -15.74
C LEU A 83 17.02 13.14 -17.02
N ALA A 84 15.74 13.18 -17.40
CA ALA A 84 15.30 13.89 -18.60
C ALA A 84 15.61 15.41 -18.55
N SER A 85 15.71 15.96 -17.33
CA SER A 85 16.15 17.34 -17.08
C SER A 85 17.66 17.50 -16.85
N GLY A 86 18.46 16.47 -17.16
CA GLY A 86 19.92 16.50 -17.09
C GLY A 86 20.54 15.88 -15.83
N GLY A 87 19.77 15.17 -15.00
CA GLY A 87 20.28 14.43 -13.84
C GLY A 87 21.05 15.34 -12.88
N GLY A 88 20.35 16.31 -12.28
CA GLY A 88 20.98 17.28 -11.38
C GLY A 88 21.53 16.63 -10.10
N SER A 89 22.59 17.22 -9.53
CA SER A 89 23.04 16.88 -8.19
C SER A 89 22.00 17.23 -7.13
N TYR A 90 22.13 16.66 -5.93
CA TYR A 90 21.23 16.93 -4.81
C TYR A 90 21.08 18.43 -4.53
N ASN A 91 22.18 19.19 -4.51
CA ASN A 91 22.15 20.63 -4.26
C ASN A 91 21.51 21.41 -5.43
N GLN A 92 21.73 20.97 -6.67
CA GLN A 92 21.06 21.56 -7.83
C GLN A 92 19.54 21.36 -7.75
N VAL A 93 19.08 20.14 -7.47
CA VAL A 93 17.65 19.85 -7.30
C VAL A 93 17.08 20.59 -6.09
N THR A 94 17.81 20.67 -4.98
CA THR A 94 17.42 21.46 -3.80
C THR A 94 17.13 22.91 -4.17
N SER A 95 17.92 23.52 -5.05
CA SER A 95 17.70 24.90 -5.51
C SER A 95 16.40 25.08 -6.30
N GLN A 96 15.83 24.00 -6.83
CA GLN A 96 14.60 23.99 -7.63
C GLN A 96 13.34 23.65 -6.82
N LEU A 97 13.45 23.35 -5.53
CA LEU A 97 12.31 23.09 -4.63
C LEU A 97 11.67 24.38 -4.11
N ALA A 98 12.42 25.49 -4.12
CA ALA A 98 11.94 26.80 -3.69
C ALA A 98 10.88 27.36 -4.65
N SER A 99 10.14 28.38 -4.19
CA SER A 99 9.08 28.99 -4.99
C SER A 99 9.62 29.54 -6.32
N GLY A 100 8.92 29.22 -7.42
CA GLY A 100 9.35 29.53 -8.78
C GLY A 100 10.34 28.52 -9.39
N GLY A 101 10.76 27.51 -8.64
CA GLY A 101 11.56 26.39 -9.14
C GLY A 101 10.71 25.32 -9.80
N ILE A 102 11.32 24.47 -10.62
CA ILE A 102 10.58 23.44 -11.38
C ILE A 102 9.94 22.38 -10.48
N TYR A 103 10.51 22.12 -9.31
CA TYR A 103 10.02 21.14 -8.33
C TYR A 103 9.31 21.83 -7.15
N GLU A 104 8.79 23.05 -7.34
CA GLU A 104 8.04 23.76 -6.30
C GLU A 104 6.90 22.88 -5.73
N GLY A 105 6.82 22.82 -4.40
CA GLY A 105 5.83 22.02 -3.69
C GLY A 105 6.28 20.58 -3.38
N PHE A 106 7.39 20.13 -3.95
CA PHE A 106 8.06 18.89 -3.53
C PHE A 106 9.12 19.16 -2.47
N ARG A 107 9.53 18.09 -1.80
CA ARG A 107 10.74 18.01 -0.98
C ARG A 107 11.45 16.69 -1.26
N PHE A 108 12.70 16.57 -0.83
CA PHE A 108 13.34 15.27 -0.80
C PHE A 108 12.62 14.32 0.17
N ALA A 109 12.55 13.06 -0.22
CA ALA A 109 12.12 11.98 0.64
C ALA A 109 13.17 11.73 1.75
N THR A 110 12.68 11.27 2.89
CA THR A 110 13.50 10.82 4.00
C THR A 110 13.79 9.32 3.90
N ALA A 111 14.81 8.84 4.62
CA ALA A 111 15.10 7.41 4.71
C ALA A 111 13.92 6.57 5.23
N SER A 112 13.10 7.12 6.14
CA SER A 112 11.93 6.41 6.67
C SER A 112 10.82 6.26 5.64
N GLU A 113 10.58 7.29 4.83
CA GLU A 113 9.57 7.24 3.78
C GLU A 113 9.95 6.24 2.69
N LEU A 114 11.23 6.20 2.31
CA LEU A 114 11.73 5.20 1.36
C LEU A 114 11.67 3.78 1.92
N GLN A 115 11.94 3.59 3.22
CA GLN A 115 11.74 2.29 3.86
C GLN A 115 10.28 1.84 3.80
N THR A 116 9.34 2.77 4.03
CA THR A 116 7.92 2.48 3.86
C THR A 116 7.60 2.15 2.41
N LEU A 117 8.00 2.97 1.44
CA LEU A 117 7.74 2.73 0.02
C LEU A 117 8.24 1.35 -0.43
N PHE A 118 9.50 1.02 -0.15
CA PHE A 118 10.12 -0.20 -0.66
C PHE A 118 9.59 -1.44 0.07
N PHE A 119 9.63 -1.45 1.40
CA PHE A 119 9.45 -2.69 2.16
C PHE A 119 8.03 -2.87 2.70
N VAL A 120 7.21 -1.81 2.72
CA VAL A 120 5.82 -1.88 3.17
C VAL A 120 4.88 -1.71 1.98
N SER A 121 4.95 -0.59 1.27
CA SER A 121 4.00 -0.26 0.20
C SER A 121 4.18 -1.14 -1.04
N ALA A 122 5.42 -1.35 -1.49
CA ALA A 122 5.73 -2.26 -2.59
C ALA A 122 5.86 -3.73 -2.14
N GLY A 123 5.85 -4.00 -0.84
CA GLY A 123 5.91 -5.37 -0.30
C GLY A 123 7.23 -6.10 -0.55
N ILE A 124 8.34 -5.39 -0.82
CA ILE A 124 9.63 -6.02 -1.06
C ILE A 124 10.11 -6.72 0.22
N THR A 125 10.25 -8.04 0.16
CA THR A 125 10.82 -8.85 1.24
C THR A 125 12.01 -9.63 0.72
N LEU A 126 13.21 -9.05 0.83
CA LEU A 126 14.44 -9.63 0.27
C LEU A 126 14.69 -11.06 0.77
N GLY A 127 15.21 -11.91 -0.13
CA GLY A 127 15.48 -13.33 0.15
C GLY A 127 14.25 -14.22 0.20
N THR A 128 13.06 -13.72 -0.15
CA THR A 128 11.83 -14.52 -0.29
C THR A 128 11.44 -14.70 -1.75
N PRO A 129 10.75 -15.81 -2.11
CA PRO A 129 10.19 -15.95 -3.45
C PRO A 129 9.27 -14.77 -3.78
N GLY A 130 9.52 -14.10 -4.90
CA GLY A 130 8.75 -12.95 -5.37
C GLY A 130 9.37 -11.58 -5.05
N ALA A 131 10.49 -11.52 -4.31
CA ALA A 131 11.20 -10.26 -4.07
C ALA A 131 11.64 -9.58 -5.39
N ASP A 132 12.22 -10.35 -6.30
CA ASP A 132 12.71 -9.85 -7.59
C ASP A 132 11.56 -9.27 -8.44
N GLN A 133 10.40 -9.95 -8.43
CA GLN A 133 9.20 -9.45 -9.09
C GLN A 133 8.69 -8.15 -8.45
N ALA A 134 8.64 -8.06 -7.12
CA ALA A 134 8.20 -6.85 -6.44
C ALA A 134 9.14 -5.65 -6.71
N ILE A 135 10.44 -5.90 -6.83
CA ILE A 135 11.43 -4.89 -7.22
C ILE A 135 11.18 -4.45 -8.66
N ALA A 136 11.02 -5.41 -9.60
CA ALA A 136 10.74 -5.13 -10.99
C ALA A 136 9.42 -4.36 -11.18
N ASP A 137 8.38 -4.71 -10.43
CA ASP A 137 7.08 -4.03 -10.44
C ASP A 137 7.22 -2.57 -9.97
N LEU A 138 7.99 -2.34 -8.90
CA LEU A 138 8.23 -0.98 -8.41
C LEU A 138 9.05 -0.17 -9.41
N ILE A 139 10.14 -0.73 -9.98
CA ILE A 139 10.93 -0.08 -11.03
C ILE A 139 10.06 0.27 -12.24
N GLY A 140 9.14 -0.64 -12.64
CA GLY A 140 8.20 -0.40 -13.72
C GLY A 140 7.26 0.77 -13.46
N LEU A 141 7.01 1.11 -12.19
CA LEU A 141 6.16 2.22 -11.78
C LEU A 141 6.93 3.54 -11.68
N VAL A 142 8.10 3.53 -11.03
CA VAL A 142 8.91 4.74 -10.76
C VAL A 142 9.91 5.07 -11.88
N GLY A 143 10.03 4.18 -12.86
CA GLY A 143 10.89 4.32 -14.03
C GLY A 143 12.33 3.84 -13.82
N ASP A 144 12.87 3.22 -14.86
CA ASP A 144 14.26 2.76 -14.92
C ASP A 144 15.23 3.92 -15.27
N THR A 145 16.26 4.06 -14.46
CA THR A 145 17.30 5.09 -14.56
C THR A 145 18.58 4.60 -15.26
N PHE A 146 18.76 3.29 -15.46
CA PHE A 146 20.00 2.70 -15.98
C PHE A 146 19.86 1.99 -17.32
N ASN A 147 18.70 1.41 -17.65
CA ASN A 147 18.39 0.62 -18.85
C ASN A 147 19.61 0.18 -19.68
N ASP A 148 20.37 -0.79 -19.14
CA ASP A 148 21.53 -1.37 -19.81
C ASP A 148 21.23 -2.82 -20.21
N SER A 149 21.32 -3.09 -21.50
CA SER A 149 21.13 -4.43 -22.08
C SER A 149 22.43 -4.82 -22.80
N PRO A 150 23.46 -5.27 -22.05
CA PRO A 150 24.75 -5.62 -22.64
C PRO A 150 24.68 -6.91 -23.49
N TYR A 151 23.66 -7.75 -23.29
CA TYR A 151 23.45 -9.00 -24.03
C TYR A 151 21.96 -9.21 -24.38
N PRO A 152 21.63 -9.97 -25.45
CA PRO A 152 20.24 -10.17 -25.88
C PRO A 152 19.31 -10.81 -24.83
N ASP A 153 19.88 -11.65 -23.97
CA ASP A 153 19.14 -12.44 -22.97
C ASP A 153 19.34 -11.94 -21.54
N PHE A 154 20.01 -10.79 -21.38
CA PHE A 154 20.33 -10.18 -20.10
C PHE A 154 20.03 -8.68 -20.14
N THR A 155 19.23 -8.19 -19.20
CA THR A 155 19.02 -6.76 -19.02
C THR A 155 19.09 -6.41 -17.54
N PHE A 156 19.84 -5.37 -17.22
CA PHE A 156 19.91 -4.80 -15.88
C PHE A 156 19.00 -3.58 -15.80
N TYR A 157 18.07 -3.61 -14.85
CA TYR A 157 17.15 -2.51 -14.56
C TYR A 157 17.47 -1.93 -13.20
N ALA A 158 17.52 -0.61 -13.10
CA ALA A 158 17.69 0.02 -11.80
C ALA A 158 17.03 1.39 -11.71
N THR A 159 16.42 1.66 -10.57
CA THR A 159 16.02 3.01 -10.15
C THR A 159 16.88 3.43 -8.99
N SER A 160 17.90 4.25 -9.25
CA SER A 160 18.75 4.81 -8.19
C SER A 160 18.60 6.32 -8.17
N ALA A 161 18.39 6.88 -6.97
CA ALA A 161 18.16 8.31 -6.83
C ALA A 161 18.55 8.85 -5.45
N TYR A 162 18.86 10.14 -5.43
CA TYR A 162 19.26 10.83 -4.22
C TYR A 162 18.06 11.15 -3.31
N TYR A 163 18.27 11.06 -2.00
CA TYR A 163 17.29 11.41 -0.99
C TYR A 163 17.94 12.19 0.16
N ASP A 164 17.14 12.80 1.04
CA ASP A 164 17.65 13.55 2.19
C ASP A 164 18.09 12.57 3.30
N TYR A 165 19.40 12.50 3.53
CA TYR A 165 20.00 11.67 4.58
C TYR A 165 19.76 12.22 6.00
N GLY A 166 19.34 13.49 6.13
CA GLY A 166 19.11 14.15 7.40
C GLY A 166 20.39 14.66 8.08
N ILE A 167 21.55 14.59 7.41
CA ILE A 167 22.83 15.13 7.91
C ILE A 167 23.32 16.21 6.95
N PRO A 168 23.56 17.46 7.42
CA PRO A 168 24.05 18.54 6.58
C PRO A 168 25.35 18.19 5.86
N GLY A 169 25.40 18.44 4.55
CA GLY A 169 26.57 18.15 3.71
C GLY A 169 26.70 16.68 3.30
N GLN A 170 25.73 15.84 3.63
CA GLN A 170 25.63 14.46 3.16
C GLN A 170 24.35 14.26 2.36
N VAL A 171 24.37 13.29 1.45
CA VAL A 171 23.21 12.89 0.65
C VAL A 171 23.05 11.39 0.70
N GLY A 172 21.81 10.92 0.73
CA GLY A 172 21.49 9.51 0.70
C GLY A 172 21.33 9.02 -0.74
N LEU A 173 21.64 7.75 -0.99
CA LEU A 173 21.31 7.06 -2.23
C LEU A 173 20.39 5.89 -1.89
N ALA A 174 19.24 5.83 -2.56
CA ALA A 174 18.35 4.68 -2.49
C ALA A 174 18.20 4.08 -3.88
N SER A 175 18.33 2.76 -3.94
CA SER A 175 18.39 1.98 -5.18
C SER A 175 17.46 0.79 -5.13
N LEU A 176 16.84 0.52 -6.28
CA LEU A 176 16.15 -0.70 -6.64
C LEU A 176 16.88 -1.26 -7.84
N GLU A 177 17.29 -2.52 -7.79
CA GLU A 177 18.12 -3.15 -8.82
C GLU A 177 17.59 -4.55 -9.08
N VAL A 178 17.44 -4.95 -10.34
CA VAL A 178 17.02 -6.30 -10.70
C VAL A 178 17.55 -6.68 -12.08
N GLU A 179 17.88 -7.95 -12.23
CA GLU A 179 18.31 -8.52 -13.51
C GLU A 179 17.15 -9.28 -14.16
N SER A 180 17.06 -9.21 -15.48
CA SER A 180 16.22 -10.10 -16.27
C SER A 180 17.11 -11.03 -17.08
N PHE A 181 17.01 -12.33 -16.82
CA PHE A 181 17.73 -13.37 -17.55
C PHE A 181 16.73 -14.32 -18.23
N PHE A 182 16.76 -14.38 -19.57
CA PHE A 182 15.76 -15.10 -20.37
C PHE A 182 14.30 -14.74 -20.06
N GLY A 183 14.04 -13.49 -19.65
CA GLY A 183 12.70 -12.99 -19.31
C GLY A 183 12.22 -13.33 -17.91
N GLU A 184 13.06 -13.96 -17.07
CA GLU A 184 12.80 -14.21 -15.66
C GLU A 184 13.57 -13.19 -14.82
N TRP A 185 12.96 -12.70 -13.74
CA TRP A 185 13.60 -11.77 -12.79
C TRP A 185 14.51 -12.52 -11.82
N SER A 186 15.71 -11.99 -11.59
CA SER A 186 16.69 -12.54 -10.67
C SER A 186 17.55 -11.46 -10.05
N ASP A 187 18.25 -11.84 -8.97
CA ASP A 187 19.29 -11.04 -8.32
C ASP A 187 18.81 -9.62 -7.95
N GLY A 188 17.58 -9.53 -7.43
CA GLY A 188 16.97 -8.28 -7.01
C GLY A 188 17.54 -7.75 -5.71
N GLU A 189 17.94 -6.48 -5.70
CA GLU A 189 18.39 -5.74 -4.54
C GLU A 189 17.57 -4.48 -4.32
N ALA A 190 17.36 -4.12 -3.05
CA ALA A 190 16.74 -2.87 -2.65
C ALA A 190 17.47 -2.34 -1.42
N PHE A 191 18.04 -1.14 -1.51
CA PHE A 191 18.83 -0.57 -0.42
C PHE A 191 18.68 0.95 -0.30
N ILE A 192 18.87 1.42 0.93
CA ILE A 192 18.81 2.84 1.32
C ILE A 192 20.05 3.10 2.15
N THR A 193 20.97 3.91 1.64
CA THR A 193 22.30 4.09 2.23
C THR A 193 22.79 5.53 2.10
N LEU A 194 23.90 5.84 2.78
CA LEU A 194 24.65 7.07 2.55
C LEU A 194 25.33 7.00 1.18
N SER A 195 25.19 8.04 0.36
CA SER A 195 25.94 8.14 -0.89
C SER A 195 27.42 8.45 -0.61
N PRO A 196 28.36 7.82 -1.34
CA PRO A 196 29.76 8.21 -1.29
C PRO A 196 30.04 9.54 -2.03
N ASP A 197 29.10 10.03 -2.83
CA ASP A 197 29.27 11.22 -3.66
C ASP A 197 29.09 12.51 -2.87
N SER A 198 29.72 13.58 -3.36
CA SER A 198 29.42 14.94 -2.90
C SER A 198 27.98 15.31 -3.28
N PRO A 199 27.21 16.01 -2.43
CA PRO A 199 25.88 16.52 -2.77
C PRO A 199 25.89 17.53 -3.94
N ASP A 200 27.06 18.02 -4.33
CA ASP A 200 27.26 18.89 -5.51
C ASP A 200 27.48 18.12 -6.82
N LEU A 201 27.68 16.81 -6.75
CA LEU A 201 27.92 15.95 -7.90
C LEU A 201 26.75 14.98 -8.10
N ASN A 202 26.55 14.56 -9.34
CA ASN A 202 25.77 13.36 -9.64
C ASN A 202 26.75 12.27 -10.11
N GLY A 203 26.90 11.22 -9.30
CA GLY A 203 27.88 10.15 -9.51
C GLY A 203 27.46 9.11 -10.55
N GLY A 204 26.25 9.19 -11.08
CA GLY A 204 25.72 8.26 -12.06
C GLY A 204 24.52 8.85 -12.81
N PRO A 205 23.78 8.02 -13.56
CA PRO A 205 22.46 8.39 -14.06
C PRO A 205 21.44 8.33 -12.91
N PHE A 206 21.71 9.01 -11.78
CA PHE A 206 20.83 8.99 -10.62
C PHE A 206 19.76 10.08 -10.71
N GLY A 207 18.54 9.72 -10.35
CA GLY A 207 17.42 10.64 -10.21
C GLY A 207 17.38 11.32 -8.83
N SER A 208 16.20 11.79 -8.45
CA SER A 208 15.93 12.32 -7.10
C SER A 208 14.62 11.78 -6.56
N TRP A 209 14.64 11.22 -5.36
CA TRP A 209 13.45 10.80 -4.64
C TRP A 209 12.76 12.03 -4.04
N LEU A 210 11.80 12.57 -4.79
CA LEU A 210 11.03 13.74 -4.37
C LEU A 210 9.60 13.33 -4.02
N VAL A 211 9.09 13.88 -2.94
CA VAL A 211 7.74 13.62 -2.44
C VAL A 211 7.02 14.90 -2.12
N ARG A 212 5.70 14.83 -2.17
CA ARG A 212 4.80 15.81 -1.55
C ARG A 212 3.60 15.09 -0.95
N ASP A 213 3.00 15.71 0.05
CA ASP A 213 1.71 15.27 0.55
C ASP A 213 0.64 15.51 -0.53
N THR A 214 -0.26 14.55 -0.74
CA THR A 214 -1.36 14.78 -1.66
C THR A 214 -2.23 15.92 -1.13
N SER A 215 -2.57 16.85 -2.03
CA SER A 215 -3.52 17.93 -1.73
C SER A 215 -4.96 17.54 -2.04
N LEU A 216 -5.18 16.27 -2.42
CA LEU A 216 -6.53 15.75 -2.58
C LEU A 216 -7.27 15.92 -1.24
N PRO A 217 -8.50 16.47 -1.26
CA PRO A 217 -9.28 16.61 -0.04
C PRO A 217 -9.35 15.22 0.59
N GLU A 218 -9.02 15.14 1.89
CA GLU A 218 -9.07 13.91 2.70
C GLU A 218 -10.17 13.00 2.15
N SER A 219 -9.78 11.78 1.76
CA SER A 219 -10.69 10.78 1.23
C SER A 219 -11.96 10.82 2.08
N VAL A 220 -13.05 11.25 1.44
CA VAL A 220 -14.35 11.39 2.10
C VAL A 220 -14.57 10.07 2.81
N SER A 221 -14.57 10.09 4.15
CA SER A 221 -14.76 8.90 4.95
C SER A 221 -15.93 8.14 4.33
N GLU A 222 -15.69 6.90 3.90
CA GLU A 222 -16.67 6.10 3.19
C GLU A 222 -18.03 6.28 3.87
N PRO A 223 -19.11 6.60 3.12
CA PRO A 223 -20.39 6.92 3.72
C PRO A 223 -20.74 5.78 4.65
N SER A 224 -20.71 6.06 5.96
CA SER A 224 -20.57 5.03 6.97
C SER A 224 -21.63 3.98 6.69
N VAL A 225 -21.21 2.81 6.20
CA VAL A 225 -22.15 1.73 5.87
C VAL A 225 -23.00 1.41 7.10
N PHE A 226 -22.44 1.65 8.29
CA PHE A 226 -23.12 1.76 9.58
C PHE A 226 -24.37 2.65 9.62
N LEU A 227 -24.33 3.89 9.12
CA LEU A 227 -25.51 4.77 9.11
C LEU A 227 -26.60 4.23 8.19
N LEU A 228 -26.23 3.69 7.03
CA LEU A 228 -27.17 3.05 6.11
C LEU A 228 -27.75 1.76 6.71
N LEU A 229 -26.94 0.98 7.43
CA LEU A 229 -27.37 -0.25 8.09
C LEU A 229 -28.28 0.05 9.28
N VAL A 230 -27.95 1.05 10.11
CA VAL A 230 -28.77 1.51 11.25
C VAL A 230 -30.09 2.10 10.75
N ALA A 231 -30.08 2.88 9.67
CA ALA A 231 -31.30 3.37 9.04
C ALA A 231 -32.17 2.21 8.52
N ALA A 232 -31.57 1.21 7.85
CA ALA A 232 -32.28 0.04 7.36
C ALA A 232 -32.87 -0.81 8.50
N LEU A 233 -32.12 -1.03 9.57
CA LEU A 233 -32.59 -1.72 10.79
C LEU A 233 -33.72 -0.95 11.48
N GLY A 234 -33.62 0.38 11.58
CA GLY A 234 -34.67 1.24 12.12
C GLY A 234 -35.98 1.15 11.33
N VAL A 235 -35.90 1.13 9.99
CA VAL A 235 -37.05 0.96 9.10
C VAL A 235 -37.67 -0.44 9.26
N ALA A 236 -36.86 -1.49 9.34
CA ALA A 236 -37.34 -2.87 9.51
C ALA A 236 -38.09 -3.06 10.85
N VAL A 237 -37.55 -2.52 11.95
CA VAL A 237 -38.19 -2.59 13.28
C VAL A 237 -39.50 -1.79 13.32
N ARG A 238 -39.55 -0.62 12.67
CA ARG A 238 -40.76 0.21 12.60
C ARG A 238 -41.88 -0.45 11.79
N ARG A 239 -41.54 -1.21 10.74
CA ARG A 239 -42.52 -1.92 9.90
C ARG A 239 -43.16 -3.10 10.64
N ASN A 240 -42.39 -3.85 11.44
CA ASN A 240 -42.92 -4.96 12.23
C ASN A 240 -43.86 -4.53 13.38
N ARG A 241 -43.70 -3.30 13.90
CA ARG A 241 -44.59 -2.76 14.95
C ARG A 241 -45.94 -2.26 14.45
N ARG A 242 -46.13 -2.09 13.14
CA ARG A 242 -47.40 -1.63 12.54
C ARG A 242 -48.31 -2.78 12.08
N SER A 243 -47.81 -4.01 12.07
CA SER A 243 -48.55 -5.21 11.65
C SER A 243 -48.99 -6.10 12.82
N ALA A 244 -48.89 -5.61 14.05
CA ALA A 244 -49.39 -6.23 15.29
C ALA A 244 -50.37 -5.27 15.95
#